data_AF-A0A3D5VG58-F1
#
_entry.id   AF-A0A3D5VG58-F1
#
_cell.length_a   1.000
_cell.length_b   1.000
_cell.length_c   1.000
_cell.angle_alpha   90.00
_cell.angle_beta   90.00
_cell.angle_gamma   90.00
#
_symmetry.space_group_name_H-M   'P 1'
#
loop_
_entity.id
_entity.type
_entity.pdbx_description
1 polymer ?
#
loop_
_entity_poly.entity_id
_entity_poly.type
_entity_poly.pdbx_seq_one_letter_code
_entity_poly.pdbx_strand_id
1 'polypeptide(L)' 'MIRIMTIEDYERVYKLWSETKGMGLRSIDDSIEGIERFLKRNPRTSFVAE' A
#
# COMPACT_ATOMS: atom_id res chain seq x y z
N MET A 1 -14.16 -0.31 9.01
CA MET A 1 -13.63 -1.62 9.50
C MET A 1 -12.14 -1.68 9.23
N ILE A 2 -11.33 -2.42 10.02
CA ILE A 2 -9.90 -2.61 9.75
C ILE A 2 -9.68 -4.06 9.29
N ARG A 3 -8.98 -4.27 8.17
CA ARG A 3 -8.64 -5.60 7.64
C ARG A 3 -7.24 -5.64 7.05
N ILE A 4 -6.74 -6.85 6.76
CA ILE A 4 -5.46 -7.04 6.05
C ILE A 4 -5.55 -6.38 4.67
N MET A 5 -4.49 -5.64 4.34
CA MET A 5 -4.30 -5.08 3.00
C MET A 5 -3.97 -6.19 2.01
N THR A 6 -4.64 -6.18 0.86
CA THR A 6 -4.30 -7.03 -0.27
C THR A 6 -3.82 -6.18 -1.45
N ILE A 7 -3.29 -6.81 -2.50
CA ILE A 7 -2.80 -6.06 -3.66
C ILE A 7 -3.93 -5.34 -4.40
N GLU A 8 -5.16 -5.84 -4.28
CA GLU A 8 -6.36 -5.20 -4.84
C GLU A 8 -6.66 -3.82 -4.23
N ASP A 9 -6.10 -3.53 -3.04
CA ASP A 9 -6.24 -2.22 -2.40
C ASP A 9 -5.27 -1.16 -2.95
N TYR A 10 -4.25 -1.57 -3.73
CA TYR A 10 -3.12 -0.72 -4.13
C TYR A 10 -3.57 0.60 -4.76
N GLU A 11 -4.47 0.58 -5.74
CA GLU A 11 -4.90 1.79 -6.44
C GLU A 11 -5.53 2.83 -5.49
N ARG A 12 -6.36 2.38 -4.55
CA ARG A 12 -7.00 3.26 -3.57
C ARG A 12 -5.98 3.83 -2.57
N VAL A 13 -5.07 2.97 -2.11
CA VAL A 13 -4.03 3.33 -1.15
C VAL A 13 -3.00 4.29 -1.77
N TYR A 14 -2.55 4.02 -2.99
CA TYR A 14 -1.62 4.86 -3.73
C TYR A 14 -2.22 6.23 -4.03
N LYS A 15 -3.51 6.29 -4.38
CA LYS A 15 -4.22 7.58 -4.52
C LYS A 15 -4.21 8.36 -3.20
N LEU A 16 -4.56 7.73 -2.08
CA LEU A 16 -4.52 8.37 -0.77
C LEU A 16 -3.12 8.90 -0.43
N TRP A 17 -2.08 8.08 -0.63
CA TRP A 17 -0.70 8.46 -0.37
C TRP A 17 -0.24 9.63 -1.24
N SER A 18 -0.58 9.62 -2.54
CA SER A 18 -0.19 10.69 -3.47
C SER A 18 -0.92 12.01 -3.23
N GLU A 19 -2.12 11.97 -2.65
CA GLU A 19 -2.86 13.16 -2.20
C GLU A 19 -2.43 13.64 -0.79
N THR A 20 -1.66 12.82 -0.06
CA THR A 20 -1.20 13.16 1.31
C THR A 20 0.05 14.04 1.26
N LYS A 21 -0.11 15.32 1.64
CA LYS A 21 1.00 16.29 1.66
C LYS A 21 2.16 15.79 2.53
N GLY A 22 3.35 15.74 1.95
CA GLY A 22 4.58 15.33 2.64
C GLY A 22 4.83 13.82 2.63
N MET A 23 3.98 13.02 1.98
CA MET A 23 4.23 11.60 1.78
C MET A 23 5.36 11.39 0.76
N GLY A 24 6.45 10.75 1.18
CA GLY A 24 7.65 10.54 0.38
C GLY A 24 7.60 9.24 -0.44
N LEU A 25 6.74 9.20 -1.46
CA LEU A 25 6.61 8.03 -2.34
C LEU A 25 7.87 7.81 -3.19
N ARG A 26 8.32 6.56 -3.25
CA ARG A 26 9.45 6.10 -4.06
C ARG A 26 8.93 5.32 -5.26
N SER A 27 9.55 5.53 -6.42
CA SER A 27 9.14 4.90 -7.67
C SER A 27 9.32 3.37 -7.73
N ILE A 28 10.15 2.79 -6.86
CA ILE A 28 10.43 1.34 -6.82
C ILE A 28 9.72 0.67 -5.65
N ASP A 29 9.91 1.18 -4.43
CA ASP A 29 9.37 0.54 -3.22
C ASP A 29 7.84 0.67 -3.14
N ASP A 30 7.30 1.84 -3.54
CA ASP A 30 5.87 2.13 -3.51
C ASP A 30 5.18 1.88 -4.86
N SER A 31 5.86 1.21 -5.81
CA SER A 31 5.24 0.71 -7.04
C SER A 31 4.31 -0.47 -6.72
N ILE A 32 3.43 -0.83 -7.66
CA ILE A 32 2.53 -1.98 -7.49
C ILE A 32 3.33 -3.28 -7.27
N GLU A 33 4.43 -3.47 -7.99
CA GLU A 33 5.31 -4.63 -7.84
C GLU A 33 6.07 -4.60 -6.51
N GLY A 34 6.50 -3.40 -6.06
CA GLY A 34 7.15 -3.20 -4.77
C GLY A 34 6.23 -3.57 -3.61
N ILE A 35 5.02 -3.02 -3.61
CA ILE A 35 3.99 -3.32 -2.62
C ILE A 35 3.56 -4.79 -2.68
N GLU A 36 3.35 -5.37 -3.86
CA GLU A 36 3.00 -6.79 -3.98
C GLU A 36 4.05 -7.70 -3.34
N ARG A 37 5.34 -7.45 -3.61
CA ARG A 37 6.46 -8.19 -2.98
C ARG A 37 6.48 -7.96 -1.47
N PHE A 38 6.23 -6.74 -1.01
CA PHE A 38 6.20 -6.41 0.41
C PHE A 38 5.07 -7.16 1.13
N LEU A 39 3.86 -7.19 0.56
CA LEU A 39 2.71 -7.90 1.12
C LEU A 39 2.95 -9.42 1.13
N LYS A 40 3.53 -9.98 0.06
CA LYS A 40 3.92 -11.41 0.01
C LYS A 40 4.92 -11.79 1.11
N ARG A 41 5.89 -10.92 1.38
CA ARG A 41 6.87 -11.13 2.46
C ARG A 41 6.26 -10.96 3.85
N ASN A 42 5.25 -10.08 3.98
CA ASN A 42 4.65 -9.72 5.27
C ASN A 42 3.11 -9.82 5.23
N PRO A 43 2.54 -11.03 5.09
CA PRO A 43 1.12 -11.22 4.74
C PRO A 43 0.12 -10.79 5.82
N ARG A 44 0.57 -10.44 7.04
CA ARG A 44 -0.29 -10.12 8.19
C ARG A 44 0.08 -8.84 8.91
N THR A 45 0.90 -7.98 8.29
CA THR A 45 1.45 -6.79 8.96
C THR A 45 0.94 -5.47 8.38
N SER A 46 0.30 -5.49 7.22
CA SER A 46 -0.26 -4.31 6.56
C SER A 46 -1.78 -4.35 6.62
N PHE A 47 -2.38 -3.20 6.94
CA PHE A 47 -3.81 -3.08 7.19
C PHE A 47 -4.38 -1.86 6.46
N VAL A 48 -5.63 -1.95 6.04
CA VAL A 48 -6.42 -0.85 5.48
C VAL A 48 -7.66 -0.60 6.31
N ALA A 49 -8.12 0.65 6.31
CA ALA A 49 -9.40 1.05 6.86
C ALA A 49 -10.39 1.30 5.70
N GLU A 50 -11.61 0.81 5.87
CA GLU A 50 -12.74 1.01 4.94
C GLU A 50 -13.99 1.52 5.64
#